data_AF-A0A9X7JM17-F1
#
_entry.id   AF-A0A9X7JM17-F1
#
_cell.length_a   1.000
_cell.length_b   1.000
_cell.length_c   1.000
_cell.angle_alpha   90.00
_cell.angle_beta   90.00
_cell.angle_gamma   90.00
#
_symmetry.space_group_name_H-M   'P 1'
#
loop_
_entity.id
_entity.type
_entity.pdbx_description
1 polymer ?
#
loop_
_entity_poly.entity_id
_entity_poly.type
_entity_poly.pdbx_seq_one_letter_code
_entity_poly.pdbx_strand_id
1 'polypeptide(L)'
;MHITRFRAAVGAAVTVAATAALLPTSAAFAAGKPDSRTADSATVEAFGRIADAILKDRTSVLLDTRSTADRKATRLDGKVRLSSGLSRAEDTGLSSLKTRKEWLAALGEAYTAAETRTSVDKATVKGNRATVRVTETTELTYKKIRGDEPSTTGFTAHHELSFSLGRGGNWELTGIRPQDDGPGAINEPRTAVAATGSIDLNGSPASTRYPGSRNAKPKNLTPANGGLDYKAMAAYAEKYWRNYNPAYRSFNVAGGDCTNFISQSLKAGGWKDVPGSDTSDYRKWWYNKSSQSDSWVGANEWAWHTLSTKRATNLSNVYQMDVGDILQMDFDGDGSKDHSMITTYRSRMGVPYVTYHSTNTYRKSVASIIASYPGAVYYAYRT
;
A
#
# COMPACT_ATOMS: atom_id res chain seq x y z
N MET A 1 51.55 26.66 -29.59
CA MET A 1 52.27 26.41 -30.86
C MET A 1 51.26 25.92 -31.90
N HIS A 2 51.44 26.29 -33.17
CA HIS A 2 50.53 26.12 -34.34
C HIS A 2 49.61 24.87 -34.35
N ILE A 3 48.31 24.97 -34.65
CA ILE A 3 47.66 25.30 -35.95
C ILE A 3 48.03 24.31 -37.07
N THR A 4 47.04 23.52 -37.51
CA THR A 4 46.72 23.39 -38.95
C THR A 4 45.29 22.89 -39.17
N ARG A 5 44.48 23.66 -39.89
CA ARG A 5 43.27 23.19 -40.60
C ARG A 5 43.60 23.15 -42.08
N PHE A 6 43.27 22.07 -42.78
CA PHE A 6 43.35 22.05 -44.25
C PHE A 6 42.07 22.61 -44.90
N ARG A 7 42.23 23.14 -46.11
CA ARG A 7 41.23 23.86 -46.91
C ARG A 7 40.75 23.02 -48.10
N ALA A 8 39.72 23.56 -48.77
CA ALA A 8 39.49 23.48 -50.23
C ALA A 8 38.88 22.18 -50.80
N ALA A 9 38.20 22.18 -51.95
CA ALA A 9 37.45 23.24 -52.64
C ALA A 9 36.66 22.65 -53.84
N VAL A 10 35.47 23.21 -54.11
CA VAL A 10 34.88 23.49 -55.44
C VAL A 10 34.71 22.34 -56.47
N GLY A 11 33.48 22.20 -56.98
CA GLY A 11 33.13 21.57 -58.25
C GLY A 11 31.73 22.07 -58.68
N ALA A 12 31.56 22.45 -59.95
CA ALA A 12 30.37 23.18 -60.44
C ALA A 12 29.77 22.59 -61.73
N ALA A 13 28.51 22.98 -62.01
CA ALA A 13 27.71 22.70 -63.23
C ALA A 13 27.31 21.21 -63.42
N VAL A 14 26.13 20.85 -63.96
CA VAL A 14 25.47 21.34 -65.19
C VAL A 14 23.93 21.26 -65.07
N THR A 15 23.24 22.10 -65.84
CA THR A 15 21.77 22.18 -65.98
C THR A 15 21.17 21.08 -66.88
N VAL A 16 19.99 20.57 -66.50
CA VAL A 16 19.01 19.99 -67.44
C VAL A 16 17.65 20.60 -67.15
N ALA A 17 16.99 21.13 -68.17
CA ALA A 17 15.62 21.62 -68.09
C ALA A 17 14.64 20.58 -68.65
N ALA A 18 13.53 20.35 -67.95
CA ALA A 18 12.35 19.67 -68.48
C ALA A 18 11.10 20.32 -67.87
N THR A 19 10.05 20.44 -68.69
CA THR A 19 8.88 21.29 -68.48
C THR A 19 7.86 20.73 -67.49
N ALA A 20 7.09 21.63 -66.88
CA ALA A 20 5.99 21.29 -65.98
C ALA A 20 4.73 20.81 -66.72
N ALA A 21 4.04 19.82 -66.13
CA ALA A 21 2.62 19.56 -66.31
C ALA A 21 2.04 19.08 -64.96
N LEU A 22 0.81 19.49 -64.64
CA LEU A 22 0.21 19.39 -63.30
C LEU A 22 -0.60 18.10 -63.05
N LEU A 23 -0.98 17.94 -61.77
CA LEU A 23 -2.13 17.19 -61.18
C LEU A 23 -1.76 15.90 -60.39
N PRO A 24 -2.54 15.53 -59.34
CA PRO A 24 -2.71 16.35 -58.14
C PRO A 24 -2.58 15.57 -56.80
N THR A 25 -2.42 16.33 -55.70
CA THR A 25 -2.75 15.97 -54.30
C THR A 25 -2.23 14.64 -53.73
N SER A 26 -1.05 14.69 -53.11
CA SER A 26 -0.74 13.77 -52.00
C SER A 26 -1.48 14.21 -50.74
N ALA A 27 -2.39 13.37 -50.23
CA ALA A 27 -3.02 13.61 -48.94
C ALA A 27 -1.97 13.50 -47.82
N ALA A 28 -1.73 14.59 -47.09
CA ALA A 28 -0.85 14.56 -45.93
C ALA A 28 -1.47 13.66 -44.85
N PHE A 29 -0.78 12.58 -44.47
CA PHE A 29 -1.12 11.80 -43.29
C PHE A 29 -0.86 12.63 -42.03
N ALA A 30 -1.85 13.42 -41.63
CA ALA A 30 -1.90 14.02 -40.30
C ALA A 30 -2.06 12.90 -39.27
N ALA A 31 -0.95 12.50 -38.65
CA ALA A 31 -0.96 11.64 -37.47
C ALA A 31 -1.63 12.38 -36.31
N GLY A 32 -2.95 12.32 -36.24
CA GLY A 32 -3.74 12.92 -35.18
C GLY A 32 -3.29 12.38 -33.82
N LYS A 33 -3.00 13.27 -32.87
CA LYS A 33 -2.91 12.88 -31.46
C LYS A 33 -4.20 12.15 -31.09
N PRO A 34 -4.16 11.00 -30.39
CA PRO A 34 -5.38 10.31 -30.01
C PRO A 34 -6.20 11.20 -29.09
N ASP A 35 -7.40 11.57 -29.53
CA ASP A 35 -8.38 12.37 -28.78
C ASP A 35 -8.63 11.73 -27.40
N SER A 36 -7.96 12.24 -26.37
CA SER A 36 -8.26 11.91 -24.98
C SER A 36 -9.46 12.74 -24.55
N ARG A 37 -10.66 12.23 -24.82
CA ARG A 37 -11.88 12.80 -24.26
C ARG A 37 -11.97 12.43 -22.78
N THR A 38 -12.28 13.39 -21.92
CA THR A 38 -12.77 13.07 -20.58
C THR A 38 -14.09 12.31 -20.73
N ALA A 39 -14.30 11.25 -19.93
CA ALA A 39 -15.61 10.61 -19.89
C ALA A 39 -16.69 11.62 -19.48
N ASP A 40 -17.89 11.50 -20.04
CA ASP A 40 -19.06 12.21 -19.49
C ASP A 40 -19.33 11.77 -18.04
N SER A 41 -19.96 12.64 -17.25
CA SER A 41 -20.19 12.42 -15.82
C SER A 41 -20.95 11.11 -15.56
N ALA A 42 -21.99 10.82 -16.34
CA ALA A 42 -22.79 9.60 -16.21
C ALA A 42 -21.96 8.32 -16.40
N THR A 43 -20.98 8.34 -17.32
CA THR A 43 -20.02 7.24 -17.54
C THR A 43 -19.01 7.14 -16.38
N VAL A 44 -18.49 8.26 -15.88
CA VAL A 44 -17.60 8.27 -14.70
C VAL A 44 -18.30 7.72 -13.45
N GLU A 45 -19.54 8.13 -13.20
CA GLU A 45 -20.36 7.60 -12.11
C GLU A 45 -20.63 6.11 -12.27
N ALA A 46 -20.87 5.63 -13.50
CA ALA A 46 -21.07 4.21 -13.75
C ALA A 46 -19.80 3.39 -13.48
N PHE A 47 -18.61 3.92 -13.80
CA PHE A 47 -17.32 3.35 -13.40
C PHE A 47 -17.13 3.36 -11.87
N GLY A 48 -17.57 4.41 -11.18
CA GLY A 48 -17.56 4.46 -9.72
C GLY A 48 -18.47 3.42 -9.07
N ARG A 49 -19.70 3.25 -9.59
CA ARG A 49 -20.68 2.28 -9.07
C ARG A 49 -20.22 0.82 -9.18
N ILE A 50 -19.56 0.44 -10.30
CA ILE A 50 -19.02 -0.92 -10.45
C ILE A 50 -17.78 -1.17 -9.58
N ALA A 51 -16.93 -0.16 -9.37
CA ALA A 51 -15.82 -0.24 -8.41
C ALA A 51 -16.35 -0.47 -6.98
N ASP A 52 -17.28 0.38 -6.55
CA ASP A 52 -17.92 0.32 -5.24
C ASP A 52 -18.62 -1.02 -4.98
N ALA A 53 -19.33 -1.56 -5.97
CA ALA A 53 -19.98 -2.86 -5.86
C ALA A 53 -18.98 -4.03 -5.70
N ILE A 54 -17.90 -4.06 -6.48
CA ILE A 54 -16.89 -5.14 -6.39
C ILE A 54 -16.15 -5.09 -5.05
N LEU A 55 -15.73 -3.90 -4.61
CA LEU A 55 -15.01 -3.75 -3.35
C LEU A 55 -15.92 -4.08 -2.15
N LYS A 56 -17.21 -3.71 -2.20
CA LYS A 56 -18.22 -4.16 -1.22
C LYS A 56 -18.44 -5.67 -1.24
N ASP A 57 -18.55 -6.30 -2.42
CA ASP A 57 -18.70 -7.75 -2.53
C ASP A 57 -17.50 -8.47 -1.91
N ARG A 58 -16.25 -8.02 -2.20
CA ARG A 58 -15.01 -8.52 -1.57
C ARG A 58 -15.01 -8.35 -0.06
N THR A 59 -15.35 -7.17 0.48
CA THR A 59 -15.42 -6.95 1.93
C THR A 59 -16.50 -7.81 2.59
N SER A 60 -17.66 -7.97 1.96
CA SER A 60 -18.79 -8.73 2.50
C SER A 60 -18.47 -10.21 2.77
N VAL A 61 -17.57 -10.79 1.98
CA VAL A 61 -17.11 -12.18 2.13
C VAL A 61 -16.33 -12.40 3.45
N LEU A 62 -15.68 -11.36 3.99
CA LEU A 62 -14.95 -11.44 5.25
C LEU A 62 -15.87 -11.39 6.49
N LEU A 63 -17.15 -11.03 6.32
CA LEU A 63 -18.08 -10.88 7.45
C LEU A 63 -18.60 -12.23 7.93
N ASP A 64 -18.60 -12.42 9.25
CA ASP A 64 -19.18 -13.55 9.97
C ASP A 64 -20.68 -13.35 10.23
N THR A 65 -21.40 -13.12 9.13
CA THR A 65 -22.86 -13.12 9.07
C THR A 65 -23.31 -14.22 8.11
N ARG A 66 -24.61 -14.56 8.15
CA ARG A 66 -25.23 -15.42 7.11
C ARG A 66 -25.33 -14.62 5.81
N SER A 67 -24.21 -14.51 5.09
CA SER A 67 -24.17 -13.88 3.78
C SER A 67 -24.95 -14.72 2.77
N THR A 68 -26.18 -14.32 2.49
CA THR A 68 -26.78 -14.58 1.18
C THR A 68 -25.93 -13.83 0.17
N ALA A 69 -25.09 -14.55 -0.57
CA ALA A 69 -24.08 -14.00 -1.48
C ALA A 69 -24.70 -13.43 -2.77
N ASP A 70 -25.61 -12.47 -2.60
CA ASP A 70 -26.20 -11.64 -3.63
C ASP A 70 -25.14 -10.65 -4.14
N ARG A 71 -24.27 -11.15 -5.03
CA ARG A 71 -23.24 -10.38 -5.72
C ARG A 71 -23.82 -9.10 -6.31
N LYS A 72 -23.50 -7.95 -5.73
CA LYS A 72 -24.00 -6.65 -6.19
C LYS A 72 -23.36 -6.27 -7.51
N ALA A 73 -22.09 -6.60 -7.71
CA ALA A 73 -21.35 -6.29 -8.93
C ALA A 73 -21.95 -6.94 -10.19
N THR A 74 -22.54 -8.14 -10.07
CA THR A 74 -23.22 -8.82 -11.19
C THR A 74 -24.67 -8.39 -11.41
N ARG A 75 -25.24 -7.56 -10.53
CA ARG A 75 -26.62 -7.03 -10.63
C ARG A 75 -26.68 -5.57 -11.11
N LEU A 76 -25.54 -4.99 -11.49
CA LEU A 76 -25.49 -3.66 -12.08
C LEU A 76 -25.96 -3.71 -13.54
N ASP A 77 -27.28 -3.65 -13.74
CA ASP A 77 -27.87 -3.44 -15.07
C ASP A 77 -27.50 -2.03 -15.57
N GLY A 78 -26.78 -1.95 -16.70
CA GLY A 78 -26.42 -0.69 -17.31
C GLY A 78 -25.31 -0.76 -18.35
N LYS A 79 -24.84 0.42 -18.78
CA LYS A 79 -23.80 0.61 -19.80
C LYS A 79 -22.40 0.12 -19.39
N VAL A 80 -22.22 -0.44 -18.19
CA VAL A 80 -20.94 -0.91 -17.67
C VAL A 80 -21.13 -2.26 -17.00
N ARG A 81 -20.34 -3.26 -17.39
CA ARG A 81 -20.39 -4.64 -16.84
C ARG A 81 -18.98 -5.18 -16.55
N LEU A 82 -18.88 -6.34 -15.90
CA LEU A 82 -17.61 -7.08 -15.85
C LEU A 82 -17.39 -7.80 -17.19
N SER A 83 -16.15 -7.83 -17.67
CA SER A 83 -15.75 -8.79 -18.72
C SER A 83 -15.81 -10.23 -18.19
N SER A 84 -15.99 -11.21 -19.07
CA SER A 84 -16.08 -12.62 -18.65
C SER A 84 -14.79 -13.14 -17.99
N GLY A 85 -13.63 -12.62 -18.42
CA GLY A 85 -12.34 -12.90 -17.80
C GLY A 85 -12.26 -12.37 -16.37
N LEU A 86 -12.59 -11.09 -16.16
CA LEU A 86 -12.59 -10.51 -14.81
C LEU A 86 -13.62 -11.17 -13.91
N SER A 87 -14.81 -11.52 -14.40
CA SER A 87 -15.81 -12.23 -13.60
C SER A 87 -15.29 -13.55 -13.02
N ARG A 88 -14.49 -14.32 -13.78
CA ARG A 88 -13.85 -15.55 -13.27
C ARG A 88 -12.71 -15.26 -12.30
N ALA A 89 -11.97 -14.17 -12.51
CA ALA A 89 -10.92 -13.73 -11.61
C ALA A 89 -11.49 -13.27 -10.25
N GLU A 90 -12.59 -12.50 -10.24
CA GLU A 90 -13.31 -12.15 -9.01
C GLU A 90 -13.87 -13.40 -8.32
N ASP A 91 -14.45 -14.37 -9.02
CA ASP A 91 -14.95 -15.60 -8.40
C ASP A 91 -13.84 -16.41 -7.70
N THR A 92 -12.66 -16.47 -8.33
CA THR A 92 -11.45 -17.07 -7.74
C THR A 92 -10.98 -16.25 -6.54
N GLY A 93 -11.01 -14.92 -6.63
CA GLY A 93 -10.61 -14.00 -5.57
C GLY A 93 -11.53 -14.01 -4.36
N LEU A 94 -12.84 -14.03 -4.55
CA LEU A 94 -13.82 -14.21 -3.47
C LEU A 94 -13.64 -15.57 -2.79
N SER A 95 -13.19 -16.59 -3.53
CA SER A 95 -12.86 -17.90 -2.95
C SER A 95 -11.60 -17.84 -2.07
N SER A 96 -10.55 -17.12 -2.47
CA SER A 96 -9.38 -16.92 -1.59
C SER A 96 -9.68 -16.03 -0.37
N LEU A 97 -10.61 -15.07 -0.49
CA LEU A 97 -11.11 -14.29 0.65
C LEU A 97 -11.95 -15.13 1.62
N LYS A 98 -12.74 -16.11 1.15
CA LYS A 98 -13.41 -17.09 2.03
C LYS A 98 -12.38 -17.91 2.81
N THR A 99 -11.36 -18.43 2.12
CA THR A 99 -10.24 -19.11 2.78
C THR A 99 -9.60 -18.20 3.82
N ARG A 100 -9.28 -16.94 3.49
CA ARG A 100 -8.73 -15.97 4.46
C ARG A 100 -9.65 -15.80 5.68
N LYS A 101 -10.97 -15.66 5.50
CA LYS A 101 -11.94 -15.58 6.62
C LYS A 101 -11.88 -16.82 7.51
N GLU A 102 -11.82 -18.02 6.94
CA GLU A 102 -11.73 -19.28 7.70
C GLU A 102 -10.44 -19.37 8.51
N TRP A 103 -9.31 -18.99 7.91
CA TRP A 103 -8.01 -18.93 8.60
C TRP A 103 -7.98 -17.89 9.72
N LEU A 104 -8.57 -16.71 9.51
CA LEU A 104 -8.72 -15.69 10.57
C LEU A 104 -9.59 -16.22 11.71
N ALA A 105 -10.71 -16.89 11.40
CA ALA A 105 -11.60 -17.48 12.40
C ALA A 105 -10.88 -18.55 13.24
N ALA A 106 -10.04 -19.39 12.62
CA ALA A 106 -9.17 -20.35 13.32
C ALA A 106 -8.12 -19.66 14.21
N LEU A 107 -7.65 -18.46 13.84
CA LEU A 107 -6.80 -17.60 14.66
C LEU A 107 -7.58 -16.75 15.69
N GLY A 108 -8.90 -16.98 15.83
CA GLY A 108 -9.78 -16.29 16.76
C GLY A 108 -10.05 -14.83 16.37
N GLU A 109 -10.08 -14.52 15.08
CA GLU A 109 -10.42 -13.21 14.52
C GLU A 109 -11.59 -13.34 13.54
N ALA A 110 -12.59 -12.47 13.67
CA ALA A 110 -13.71 -12.38 12.74
C ALA A 110 -14.29 -10.96 12.76
N TYR A 111 -15.12 -10.64 11.75
CA TYR A 111 -15.75 -9.34 11.59
C TYR A 111 -17.27 -9.47 11.54
N THR A 112 -18.02 -8.61 12.23
CA THR A 112 -19.50 -8.67 12.26
C THR A 112 -20.16 -7.70 11.30
N ALA A 113 -19.50 -6.57 11.01
CA ALA A 113 -19.99 -5.54 10.11
C ALA A 113 -18.81 -4.89 9.37
N ALA A 114 -19.11 -4.27 8.23
CA ALA A 114 -18.18 -3.38 7.55
C ALA A 114 -18.93 -2.27 6.82
N GLU A 115 -18.25 -1.13 6.69
CA GLU A 115 -18.64 -0.05 5.79
C GLU A 115 -17.51 0.20 4.80
N THR A 116 -17.78 -0.10 3.52
CA THR A 116 -16.90 0.23 2.39
C THR A 116 -17.51 1.41 1.62
N ARG A 117 -16.69 2.40 1.26
CA ARG A 117 -17.02 3.55 0.43
C ARG A 117 -15.93 3.73 -0.63
N THR A 118 -16.29 4.17 -1.82
CA THR A 118 -15.36 4.38 -2.94
C THR A 118 -15.52 5.78 -3.53
N SER A 119 -14.42 6.51 -3.73
CA SER A 119 -14.39 7.75 -4.52
C SER A 119 -13.69 7.52 -5.86
N VAL A 120 -14.13 8.21 -6.91
CA VAL A 120 -13.40 8.27 -8.18
C VAL A 120 -12.48 9.48 -8.16
N ASP A 121 -11.17 9.24 -8.16
CA ASP A 121 -10.17 10.29 -8.02
C ASP A 121 -9.75 10.82 -9.40
N LYS A 122 -9.75 9.95 -10.42
CA LYS A 122 -9.46 10.31 -11.81
C LYS A 122 -10.05 9.28 -12.77
N ALA A 123 -10.75 9.75 -13.80
CA ALA A 123 -11.11 8.94 -14.96
C ALA A 123 -10.43 9.49 -16.23
N THR A 124 -10.02 8.62 -17.15
CA THR A 124 -9.40 9.01 -18.42
C THR A 124 -9.82 8.04 -19.51
N VAL A 125 -10.41 8.55 -20.60
CA VAL A 125 -10.81 7.75 -21.76
C VAL A 125 -9.90 8.07 -22.95
N LYS A 126 -9.51 7.03 -23.69
CA LYS A 126 -8.71 7.13 -24.92
C LYS A 126 -9.27 6.11 -25.92
N GLY A 127 -10.05 6.59 -26.89
CA GLY A 127 -10.74 5.74 -27.85
C GLY A 127 -11.64 4.70 -27.15
N ASN A 128 -11.36 3.42 -27.37
CA ASN A 128 -12.11 2.29 -26.80
C ASN A 128 -11.59 1.79 -25.45
N ARG A 129 -10.72 2.55 -24.75
CA ARG A 129 -10.20 2.19 -23.42
C ARG A 129 -10.43 3.30 -22.42
N ALA A 130 -10.67 2.93 -21.16
CA ALA A 130 -10.67 3.86 -20.04
C ALA A 130 -9.83 3.33 -18.89
N THR A 131 -9.20 4.25 -18.15
CA THR A 131 -8.50 3.99 -16.89
C THR A 131 -9.11 4.85 -15.82
N VAL A 132 -9.48 4.26 -14.69
CA VAL A 132 -10.14 4.95 -13.58
C VAL A 132 -9.39 4.64 -12.29
N ARG A 133 -8.92 5.67 -11.60
CA ARG A 133 -8.32 5.55 -10.27
C ARG A 133 -9.40 5.85 -9.23
N VAL A 134 -9.47 4.98 -8.24
CA VAL A 134 -10.43 5.08 -7.14
C VAL A 134 -9.73 4.88 -5.81
N THR A 135 -10.22 5.60 -4.80
CA THR A 135 -9.83 5.41 -3.41
C THR A 135 -10.93 4.65 -2.70
N GLU A 136 -10.59 3.48 -2.20
CA GLU A 136 -11.41 2.71 -1.28
C GLU A 136 -11.18 3.20 0.15
N THR A 137 -12.25 3.31 0.91
CA THR A 137 -12.23 3.46 2.37
C THR A 137 -13.10 2.37 2.96
N THR A 138 -12.51 1.52 3.79
CA THR A 138 -13.23 0.43 4.46
C THR A 138 -12.95 0.45 5.95
N GLU A 139 -14.01 0.36 6.75
CA GLU A 139 -13.95 0.08 8.18
C GLU A 139 -14.63 -1.27 8.45
N LEU A 140 -14.04 -2.10 9.31
CA LEU A 140 -14.58 -3.38 9.75
C LEU A 140 -14.72 -3.39 11.27
N THR A 141 -15.86 -3.87 11.77
CA THR A 141 -16.11 -4.11 13.20
C THR A 141 -15.62 -5.50 13.56
N TYR A 142 -14.68 -5.62 14.51
CA TYR A 142 -14.26 -6.92 15.02
C TYR A 142 -15.40 -7.57 15.82
N LYS A 143 -15.57 -8.89 15.66
CA LYS A 143 -16.55 -9.70 16.41
C LYS A 143 -16.27 -9.75 17.91
N LYS A 144 -15.03 -9.48 18.32
CA LYS A 144 -14.50 -9.63 19.67
C LYS A 144 -14.71 -11.04 20.24
N ILE A 145 -14.12 -12.05 19.59
CA ILE A 145 -14.26 -13.46 19.96
C ILE A 145 -13.68 -13.72 21.37
N ARG A 146 -12.60 -13.03 21.72
CA ARG A 146 -11.93 -13.10 23.02
C ARG A 146 -12.42 -12.01 24.00
N GLY A 147 -13.08 -10.97 23.48
CA GLY A 147 -13.65 -9.85 24.23
C GLY A 147 -12.70 -8.67 24.40
N ASP A 148 -11.40 -8.87 24.14
CA ASP A 148 -10.31 -7.91 24.30
C ASP A 148 -9.71 -7.45 22.96
N GLU A 149 -10.34 -7.77 21.83
CA GLU A 149 -10.00 -7.19 20.54
C GLU A 149 -10.47 -5.71 20.46
N PRO A 150 -9.76 -4.86 19.71
CA PRO A 150 -10.20 -3.48 19.48
C PRO A 150 -11.57 -3.47 18.78
N SER A 151 -12.33 -2.38 18.90
CA SER A 151 -13.69 -2.32 18.33
C SER A 151 -13.72 -2.39 16.81
N THR A 152 -12.77 -1.71 16.15
CA THR A 152 -12.70 -1.65 14.68
C THR A 152 -11.26 -1.76 14.18
N THR A 153 -11.12 -2.19 12.94
CA THR A 153 -9.95 -2.02 12.06
C THR A 153 -10.42 -1.26 10.83
N GLY A 154 -9.53 -0.62 10.11
CA GLY A 154 -9.88 0.01 8.83
C GLY A 154 -8.69 0.16 7.91
N PHE A 155 -8.97 0.47 6.65
CA PHE A 155 -7.94 0.85 5.69
C PHE A 155 -8.47 1.86 4.66
N THR A 156 -7.52 2.58 4.05
CA THR A 156 -7.70 3.30 2.79
C THR A 156 -6.77 2.66 1.78
N ALA A 157 -7.28 2.30 0.60
CA ALA A 157 -6.51 1.65 -0.47
C ALA A 157 -6.80 2.30 -1.82
N HIS A 158 -5.79 2.40 -2.68
CA HIS A 158 -5.91 3.02 -4.00
C HIS A 158 -5.89 1.95 -5.09
N HIS A 159 -6.85 2.00 -6.02
CA HIS A 159 -6.99 1.01 -7.09
C HIS A 159 -7.03 1.68 -8.46
N GLU A 160 -6.47 1.02 -9.48
CA GLU A 160 -6.58 1.41 -10.89
C GLU A 160 -7.40 0.37 -11.66
N LEU A 161 -8.54 0.80 -12.17
CA LEU A 161 -9.50 0.01 -12.91
C LEU A 161 -9.32 0.25 -14.41
N SER A 162 -9.26 -0.83 -15.17
CA SER A 162 -9.13 -0.81 -16.63
C SER A 162 -10.43 -1.24 -17.29
N PHE A 163 -10.90 -0.45 -18.25
CA PHE A 163 -12.13 -0.73 -19.00
C PHE A 163 -11.87 -0.74 -20.52
N SER A 164 -12.66 -1.55 -21.23
CA SER A 164 -12.73 -1.56 -22.70
C SER A 164 -14.16 -1.38 -23.20
N LEU A 165 -14.35 -0.57 -24.24
CA LEU A 165 -15.65 -0.39 -24.88
C LEU A 165 -15.96 -1.59 -25.80
N GLY A 166 -17.01 -2.33 -25.47
CA GLY A 166 -17.49 -3.46 -26.25
C GLY A 166 -18.24 -3.03 -27.51
N ARG A 167 -18.42 -3.96 -28.45
CA ARG A 167 -19.03 -3.69 -29.78
C ARG A 167 -20.46 -3.13 -29.72
N GLY A 168 -21.19 -3.36 -28.62
CA GLY A 168 -22.54 -2.81 -28.38
C GLY A 168 -22.57 -1.44 -27.70
N GLY A 169 -21.44 -0.73 -27.57
CA GLY A 169 -21.37 0.58 -26.91
C GLY A 169 -21.38 0.53 -25.37
N ASN A 170 -21.36 -0.66 -24.77
CA ASN A 170 -21.24 -0.87 -23.34
C ASN A 170 -19.77 -1.06 -22.95
N TRP A 171 -19.35 -0.44 -21.84
CA TRP A 171 -18.04 -0.65 -21.25
C TRP A 171 -17.97 -1.98 -20.49
N GLU A 172 -16.80 -2.60 -20.54
CA GLU A 172 -16.47 -3.79 -19.76
C GLU A 172 -15.27 -3.49 -18.88
N LEU A 173 -15.41 -3.72 -17.57
CA LEU A 173 -14.29 -3.74 -16.64
C LEU A 173 -13.46 -5.00 -16.91
N THR A 174 -12.19 -4.81 -17.25
CA THR A 174 -11.25 -5.86 -17.67
C THR A 174 -10.16 -6.14 -16.66
N GLY A 175 -9.91 -5.23 -15.71
CA GLY A 175 -8.95 -5.45 -14.64
C GLY A 175 -9.07 -4.42 -13.51
N ILE A 176 -8.60 -4.81 -12.32
CA ILE A 176 -8.46 -3.99 -11.12
C ILE A 176 -7.05 -4.25 -10.59
N ARG A 177 -6.24 -3.20 -10.37
CA ARG A 177 -4.86 -3.32 -9.88
C ARG A 177 -4.65 -2.43 -8.65
N PRO A 178 -4.11 -2.94 -7.52
CA PRO A 178 -3.71 -2.10 -6.40
C PRO A 178 -2.63 -1.08 -6.83
N GLN A 179 -2.64 0.11 -6.24
CA GLN A 179 -1.63 1.16 -6.45
C GLN A 179 -0.75 1.40 -5.23
N ASP A 180 -1.11 0.83 -4.07
CA ASP A 180 -0.35 1.01 -2.83
C ASP A 180 0.83 0.03 -2.76
N ASP A 181 1.94 0.53 -2.22
CA ASP A 181 3.05 -0.31 -1.77
C ASP A 181 2.74 -0.96 -0.40
N GLY A 182 3.45 -2.03 -0.06
CA GLY A 182 3.36 -2.65 1.28
C GLY A 182 2.22 -3.67 1.47
N PRO A 183 1.80 -3.91 2.73
CA PRO A 183 0.85 -4.97 3.06
C PRO A 183 -0.58 -4.54 2.71
N GLY A 184 -1.09 -5.11 1.62
CA GLY A 184 -2.36 -4.75 1.00
C GLY A 184 -3.59 -4.95 1.87
N ALA A 185 -4.72 -4.45 1.36
CA ALA A 185 -6.00 -4.46 2.05
C ALA A 185 -6.47 -5.88 2.39
N ILE A 186 -7.18 -6.03 3.51
CA ILE A 186 -7.61 -7.36 3.99
C ILE A 186 -8.63 -8.03 3.05
N ASN A 187 -9.43 -7.23 2.34
CA ASN A 187 -10.36 -7.66 1.29
C ASN A 187 -9.71 -7.76 -0.10
N GLU A 188 -8.40 -7.53 -0.23
CA GLU A 188 -7.71 -7.68 -1.50
C GLU A 188 -7.48 -9.18 -1.78
N PRO A 189 -8.01 -9.72 -2.89
CA PRO A 189 -7.74 -11.09 -3.26
C PRO A 189 -6.26 -11.28 -3.58
N ARG A 190 -5.62 -12.22 -2.90
CA ARG A 190 -4.23 -12.61 -3.17
C ARG A 190 -4.16 -14.12 -3.34
N THR A 191 -3.41 -14.57 -4.33
CA THR A 191 -2.89 -15.94 -4.38
C THR A 191 -1.70 -16.02 -3.43
N ALA A 192 -1.59 -17.11 -2.66
CA ALA A 192 -0.43 -17.30 -1.81
C ALA A 192 0.82 -17.47 -2.69
N VAL A 193 1.82 -16.61 -2.47
CA VAL A 193 3.14 -16.71 -3.10
C VAL A 193 4.07 -17.43 -2.12
N ALA A 194 4.80 -18.44 -2.59
CA ALA A 194 5.83 -19.10 -1.81
C ALA A 194 7.08 -18.19 -1.77
N ALA A 195 7.65 -17.98 -0.59
CA ALA A 195 8.86 -17.18 -0.45
C ALA A 195 10.11 -17.94 -0.93
N THR A 196 11.07 -17.18 -1.46
CA THR A 196 12.33 -17.69 -2.01
C THR A 196 13.48 -17.09 -1.21
N GLY A 197 13.80 -17.71 -0.07
CA GLY A 197 14.67 -17.08 0.92
C GLY A 197 16.17 -17.07 0.58
N SER A 198 16.80 -15.93 0.86
CA SER A 198 18.21 -15.76 1.21
C SER A 198 18.33 -14.98 2.53
N ILE A 199 19.32 -15.24 3.39
CA ILE A 199 19.36 -14.70 4.77
C ILE A 199 20.54 -13.75 5.02
N ASP A 200 20.29 -12.78 5.94
CA ASP A 200 21.18 -11.87 6.69
C ASP A 200 21.55 -10.56 5.96
N LEU A 201 21.74 -9.39 6.60
CA LEU A 201 22.22 -9.11 7.97
C LEU A 201 21.39 -8.09 8.80
N ASN A 202 20.22 -7.63 8.32
CA ASN A 202 19.54 -6.40 8.79
C ASN A 202 18.79 -6.50 10.14
N GLY A 203 19.29 -7.27 11.10
CA GLY A 203 18.60 -7.63 12.34
C GLY A 203 18.03 -9.05 12.28
N SER A 204 17.78 -9.67 13.45
CA SER A 204 17.41 -11.09 13.51
C SER A 204 15.93 -11.31 13.15
N PRO A 205 15.59 -12.23 12.23
CA PRO A 205 14.21 -12.60 11.95
C PRO A 205 13.45 -13.06 13.21
N ALA A 206 12.24 -12.55 13.38
CA ALA A 206 11.35 -12.86 14.49
C ALA A 206 10.41 -14.01 14.13
N SER A 207 10.25 -14.96 15.04
CA SER A 207 9.32 -16.07 14.87
C SER A 207 7.85 -15.59 14.80
N THR A 208 7.08 -16.18 13.88
CA THR A 208 5.64 -15.98 13.70
C THR A 208 4.78 -17.01 14.45
N ARG A 209 5.36 -17.86 15.31
CA ARG A 209 4.61 -18.88 16.07
C ARG A 209 3.78 -18.25 17.19
N TYR A 210 2.49 -18.57 17.23
CA TYR A 210 1.58 -18.21 18.33
C TYR A 210 1.39 -19.38 19.31
N PRO A 211 1.32 -19.15 20.64
CA PRO A 211 1.64 -17.89 21.32
C PRO A 211 3.14 -17.63 21.35
N GLY A 212 3.53 -16.35 21.33
CA GLY A 212 4.93 -15.97 21.55
C GLY A 212 5.40 -16.34 22.97
N SER A 213 6.73 -16.49 23.15
CA SER A 213 7.30 -16.82 24.46
C SER A 213 6.92 -15.78 25.52
N ARG A 214 6.34 -16.26 26.63
CA ARG A 214 5.87 -15.46 27.78
C ARG A 214 6.98 -14.67 28.49
N ASN A 215 8.24 -14.90 28.13
CA ASN A 215 9.41 -14.27 28.76
C ASN A 215 9.62 -12.80 28.34
N ALA A 216 8.90 -12.30 27.33
CA ALA A 216 8.94 -10.90 26.97
C ALA A 216 8.25 -10.04 28.04
N LYS A 217 9.07 -9.36 28.86
CA LYS A 217 8.57 -8.40 29.85
C LYS A 217 7.67 -7.36 29.17
N PRO A 218 6.43 -7.14 29.64
CA PRO A 218 5.57 -6.07 29.14
C PRO A 218 6.24 -4.71 29.30
N LYS A 219 5.89 -3.75 28.45
CA LYS A 219 6.34 -2.36 28.62
C LYS A 219 5.63 -1.74 29.81
N ASN A 220 6.35 -0.87 30.54
CA ASN A 220 5.66 0.11 31.36
C ASN A 220 5.05 1.17 30.44
N LEU A 221 3.75 1.10 30.22
CA LEU A 221 2.99 2.05 29.38
C LEU A 221 2.66 3.36 30.12
N THR A 222 3.25 3.59 31.29
CA THR A 222 3.23 4.86 31.99
C THR A 222 4.66 5.41 31.97
N PRO A 223 4.91 6.59 31.38
CA PRO A 223 6.24 7.19 31.40
C PRO A 223 6.70 7.42 32.84
N ALA A 224 7.82 6.82 33.22
CA ALA A 224 8.61 7.32 34.34
C ALA A 224 9.28 8.64 33.90
N ASN A 225 9.69 9.49 34.85
CA ASN A 225 10.29 10.80 34.55
C ASN A 225 11.45 10.68 33.55
N GLY A 226 11.25 11.17 32.32
CA GLY A 226 12.22 11.12 31.22
C GLY A 226 12.13 9.91 30.27
N GLY A 227 11.21 8.97 30.51
CA GLY A 227 10.96 7.82 29.63
C GLY A 227 10.11 8.15 28.39
N LEU A 228 10.03 7.19 27.47
CA LEU A 228 9.20 7.28 26.27
C LEU A 228 7.70 7.13 26.57
N ASP A 229 6.87 7.87 25.85
CA ASP A 229 5.41 7.74 25.92
C ASP A 229 4.86 6.91 24.76
N TYR A 230 4.82 5.61 24.97
CA TYR A 230 4.25 4.64 24.03
C TYR A 230 2.75 4.86 23.75
N LYS A 231 2.00 5.44 24.70
CA LYS A 231 0.58 5.78 24.49
C LYS A 231 0.45 6.98 23.56
N ALA A 232 1.33 7.98 23.66
CA ALA A 232 1.39 9.09 22.72
C ALA A 232 1.81 8.63 21.31
N MET A 233 2.72 7.65 21.18
CA MET A 233 3.05 7.03 19.88
C MET A 233 1.80 6.39 19.24
N ALA A 234 1.08 5.58 20.01
CA ALA A 234 -0.13 4.93 19.54
C ALA A 234 -1.23 5.94 19.19
N ALA A 235 -1.51 6.91 20.07
CA ALA A 235 -2.49 7.95 19.85
C ALA A 235 -2.15 8.83 18.62
N TYR A 236 -0.87 9.06 18.34
CA TYR A 236 -0.44 9.73 17.11
C TYR A 236 -0.79 8.89 15.87
N ALA A 237 -0.35 7.63 15.83
CA ALA A 237 -0.60 6.74 14.71
C ALA A 237 -2.11 6.56 14.47
N GLU A 238 -2.89 6.34 15.53
CA GLU A 238 -4.34 6.21 15.49
C GLU A 238 -5.08 7.50 15.08
N LYS A 239 -4.49 8.67 15.26
CA LYS A 239 -5.04 9.93 14.77
C LYS A 239 -4.75 10.17 13.29
N TYR A 240 -3.54 9.82 12.83
CA TYR A 240 -3.03 10.21 11.51
C TYR A 240 -2.95 9.07 10.48
N TRP A 241 -3.42 7.86 10.80
CA TRP A 241 -3.42 6.73 9.84
C TRP A 241 -4.18 7.06 8.54
N ARG A 242 -5.35 7.71 8.63
CA ARG A 242 -6.21 8.06 7.49
C ARG A 242 -5.89 9.43 6.91
N ASN A 243 -5.81 10.43 7.79
CA ASN A 243 -5.61 11.83 7.42
C ASN A 243 -4.18 12.21 7.80
N TYR A 244 -3.36 12.59 6.83
CA TYR A 244 -1.93 12.79 7.05
C TYR A 244 -1.67 14.05 7.89
N ASN A 245 -0.62 14.05 8.71
CA ASN A 245 -0.29 15.22 9.52
C ASN A 245 0.38 16.30 8.65
N PRO A 246 -0.24 17.49 8.46
CA PRO A 246 0.33 18.56 7.62
C PRO A 246 1.61 19.19 8.19
N ALA A 247 2.02 18.85 9.42
CA ALA A 247 3.33 19.23 9.95
C ALA A 247 4.50 18.51 9.26
N TYR A 248 4.24 17.38 8.58
CA TYR A 248 5.21 16.55 7.90
C TYR A 248 4.89 16.43 6.40
N ARG A 249 5.92 16.17 5.59
CA ARG A 249 5.76 15.83 4.17
C ARG A 249 5.14 14.43 4.06
N SER A 250 4.22 14.27 3.11
CA SER A 250 3.70 12.96 2.70
C SER A 250 4.65 12.36 1.67
N PHE A 251 4.97 11.08 1.81
CA PHE A 251 5.81 10.32 0.90
C PHE A 251 5.01 9.25 0.13
N ASN A 252 3.67 9.27 0.21
CA ASN A 252 2.75 8.28 -0.36
C ASN A 252 2.91 8.01 -1.88
N VAL A 253 3.55 8.93 -2.62
CA VAL A 253 3.83 8.78 -4.07
C VAL A 253 5.33 8.63 -4.36
N ALA A 254 6.20 8.83 -3.36
CA ALA A 254 7.65 8.88 -3.50
C ALA A 254 8.39 7.66 -2.88
N GLY A 255 7.69 6.84 -2.10
CA GLY A 255 8.28 5.76 -1.32
C GLY A 255 8.81 6.22 0.05
N GLY A 256 8.94 5.28 1.00
CA GLY A 256 9.43 5.55 2.36
C GLY A 256 8.39 6.08 3.36
N ASP A 257 7.12 6.16 2.96
CA ASP A 257 6.06 6.74 3.80
C ASP A 257 5.71 5.89 5.03
N CYS A 258 5.84 4.57 4.94
CA CYS A 258 5.70 3.65 6.06
C CYS A 258 6.66 3.98 7.22
N THR A 259 7.93 4.28 6.90
CA THR A 259 8.95 4.65 7.89
C THR A 259 8.80 6.10 8.34
N ASN A 260 8.43 7.02 7.43
CA ASN A 260 8.06 8.40 7.77
C ASN A 260 6.96 8.42 8.84
N PHE A 261 5.90 7.62 8.67
CA PHE A 261 4.77 7.53 9.59
C PHE A 261 5.16 6.98 10.97
N ILE A 262 5.94 5.89 11.03
CA ILE A 262 6.41 5.40 12.33
C ILE A 262 7.39 6.38 12.99
N SER A 263 8.26 7.06 12.22
CA SER A 263 9.17 8.08 12.76
C SER A 263 8.42 9.26 13.38
N GLN A 264 7.36 9.74 12.74
CA GLN A 264 6.46 10.74 13.32
C GLN A 264 5.81 10.26 14.63
N SER A 265 5.36 9.00 14.66
CA SER A 265 4.74 8.37 15.84
C SER A 265 5.74 8.27 17.00
N LEU A 266 6.97 7.81 16.73
CA LEU A 266 8.06 7.74 17.70
C LEU A 266 8.43 9.13 18.25
N LYS A 267 8.47 10.16 17.39
CA LYS A 267 8.72 11.57 17.78
C LYS A 267 7.61 12.10 18.69
N ALA A 268 6.35 11.78 18.41
CA ALA A 268 5.22 12.12 19.28
C ALA A 268 5.31 11.43 20.66
N GLY A 269 5.88 10.22 20.72
CA GLY A 269 6.24 9.51 21.96
C GLY A 269 7.51 10.00 22.66
N GLY A 270 8.10 11.11 22.23
CA GLY A 270 9.24 11.75 22.89
C GLY A 270 10.62 11.38 22.36
N TRP A 271 10.74 10.60 21.28
CA TRP A 271 12.04 10.36 20.62
C TRP A 271 12.69 11.69 20.24
N LYS A 272 13.96 11.85 20.63
CA LYS A 272 14.75 13.05 20.35
C LYS A 272 15.50 12.90 19.03
N ASP A 273 15.52 13.96 18.23
CA ASP A 273 16.30 14.03 17.00
C ASP A 273 17.80 13.81 17.29
N VAL A 274 18.48 13.10 16.38
CA VAL A 274 19.94 12.94 16.34
C VAL A 274 20.44 13.65 15.07
N PRO A 275 20.75 14.95 15.13
CA PRO A 275 21.04 15.74 13.94
C PRO A 275 22.40 15.41 13.30
N GLY A 276 22.48 15.65 12.00
CA GLY A 276 23.71 15.59 11.19
C GLY A 276 23.51 16.34 9.87
N SER A 277 24.61 16.79 9.26
CA SER A 277 24.60 17.49 7.97
C SER A 277 24.53 16.54 6.77
N ASP A 278 25.04 15.32 6.93
CA ASP A 278 24.88 14.22 5.99
C ASP A 278 23.55 13.51 6.29
N THR A 279 22.69 13.38 5.26
CA THR A 279 21.41 12.67 5.37
C THR A 279 21.59 11.15 5.36
N SER A 280 22.67 10.66 4.75
CA SER A 280 22.96 9.23 4.53
C SER A 280 23.67 8.52 5.69
N ASP A 281 24.18 9.26 6.68
CA ASP A 281 24.67 8.66 7.93
C ASP A 281 23.47 8.10 8.73
N TYR A 282 23.21 6.80 8.59
CA TYR A 282 22.15 6.09 9.30
C TYR A 282 22.21 6.23 10.83
N ARG A 283 23.33 6.65 11.42
CA ARG A 283 23.42 6.93 12.88
C ARG A 283 22.68 8.21 13.27
N LYS A 284 22.28 9.03 12.30
CA LYS A 284 21.40 10.18 12.47
C LYS A 284 19.94 9.73 12.41
N TRP A 285 19.05 10.51 12.99
CA TRP A 285 17.60 10.35 12.86
C TRP A 285 16.95 11.70 13.14
N TRP A 286 16.53 12.41 12.11
CA TRP A 286 15.95 13.74 12.23
C TRP A 286 15.07 14.09 11.05
N TYR A 287 14.14 15.01 11.29
CA TYR A 287 13.28 15.59 10.26
C TYR A 287 13.09 17.08 10.51
N ASN A 288 13.23 17.87 9.45
CA ASN A 288 12.75 19.24 9.39
C ASN A 288 11.91 19.45 8.09
N LYS A 289 11.36 20.65 7.91
CA LYS A 289 10.43 20.92 6.81
C LYS A 289 11.08 20.85 5.42
N SER A 290 12.39 21.06 5.29
CA SER A 290 13.11 21.04 4.00
C SER A 290 13.87 19.74 3.73
N SER A 291 14.29 19.01 4.76
CA SER A 291 15.09 17.78 4.64
C SER A 291 14.92 16.84 5.85
N GLN A 292 15.47 15.64 5.75
CA GLN A 292 15.42 14.58 6.76
C GLN A 292 16.62 13.64 6.57
N SER A 293 17.00 12.88 7.60
CA SER A 293 17.94 11.76 7.41
C SER A 293 17.26 10.58 6.72
N ASP A 294 18.04 9.75 6.03
CA ASP A 294 17.51 8.59 5.31
C ASP A 294 16.84 7.60 6.27
N SER A 295 17.38 7.43 7.48
CA SER A 295 16.78 6.68 8.60
C SER A 295 15.40 7.17 9.08
N TRP A 296 14.94 8.37 8.68
CA TRP A 296 13.58 8.84 8.96
C TRP A 296 12.55 8.22 8.00
N VAL A 297 12.96 7.85 6.78
CA VAL A 297 12.08 7.41 5.67
C VAL A 297 12.44 6.02 5.10
N GLY A 298 13.66 5.54 5.28
CA GLY A 298 14.16 4.26 4.80
C GLY A 298 14.03 3.17 5.86
N ALA A 299 13.41 2.05 5.49
CA ALA A 299 13.10 0.98 6.45
C ALA A 299 14.35 0.24 6.94
N ASN A 300 15.33 0.01 6.08
CA ASN A 300 16.62 -0.58 6.45
C ASN A 300 17.44 0.39 7.31
N GLU A 301 17.47 1.66 6.92
CA GLU A 301 18.19 2.74 7.57
C GLU A 301 17.64 3.02 8.98
N TRP A 302 16.33 2.88 9.18
CA TRP A 302 15.70 2.94 10.50
C TRP A 302 16.15 1.76 11.40
N ALA A 303 16.25 0.54 10.86
CA ALA A 303 16.77 -0.61 11.61
C ALA A 303 18.25 -0.42 11.96
N TRP A 304 19.08 0.02 11.00
CA TRP A 304 20.48 0.34 11.23
C TRP A 304 20.65 1.44 12.28
N HIS A 305 19.85 2.52 12.20
CA HIS A 305 19.84 3.58 13.19
C HIS A 305 19.59 3.03 14.59
N THR A 306 18.48 2.32 14.77
CA THR A 306 17.97 1.96 16.10
C THR A 306 18.78 0.86 16.76
N LEU A 307 19.30 -0.10 15.99
CA LEU A 307 20.21 -1.13 16.49
C LEU A 307 21.59 -0.55 16.83
N SER A 308 22.17 0.27 15.95
CA SER A 308 23.52 0.85 16.18
C SER A 308 23.56 1.85 17.35
N THR A 309 22.49 2.64 17.52
CA THR A 309 22.35 3.59 18.62
C THR A 309 21.71 3.00 19.89
N LYS A 310 21.36 1.70 19.88
CA LYS A 310 20.67 0.98 20.97
C LYS A 310 19.33 1.60 21.41
N ARG A 311 18.66 2.29 20.48
CA ARG A 311 17.29 2.82 20.64
C ARG A 311 16.20 1.78 20.41
N ALA A 312 16.54 0.63 19.84
CA ALA A 312 15.67 -0.54 19.83
C ALA A 312 16.48 -1.83 19.98
N THR A 313 15.79 -2.93 20.31
CA THR A 313 16.37 -4.28 20.39
C THR A 313 15.51 -5.30 19.65
N ASN A 314 16.13 -6.32 19.05
CA ASN A 314 15.40 -7.38 18.34
C ASN A 314 14.54 -8.20 19.32
N LEU A 315 13.31 -8.50 18.92
CA LEU A 315 12.42 -9.45 19.59
C LEU A 315 12.44 -10.79 18.87
N SER A 316 12.58 -11.87 19.62
CA SER A 316 12.65 -13.24 19.07
C SER A 316 11.36 -13.74 18.40
N ASN A 317 10.23 -13.07 18.64
CA ASN A 317 8.92 -13.46 18.14
C ASN A 317 7.99 -12.24 18.06
N VAL A 318 7.21 -12.13 16.97
CA VAL A 318 6.35 -10.96 16.71
C VAL A 318 5.25 -10.75 17.76
N TYR A 319 4.77 -11.81 18.41
CA TYR A 319 3.81 -11.72 19.52
C TYR A 319 4.44 -11.24 20.84
N GLN A 320 5.73 -10.87 20.85
CA GLN A 320 6.39 -10.18 21.96
C GLN A 320 6.25 -8.66 21.87
N MET A 321 5.84 -8.10 20.72
CA MET A 321 5.66 -6.66 20.51
C MET A 321 4.56 -6.07 21.38
N ASP A 322 4.88 -5.01 22.10
CA ASP A 322 3.94 -4.23 22.91
C ASP A 322 3.65 -2.87 22.27
N VAL A 323 2.75 -2.08 22.83
CA VAL A 323 2.39 -0.76 22.28
C VAL A 323 3.66 0.11 22.10
N GLY A 324 3.81 0.71 20.92
CA GLY A 324 4.99 1.45 20.49
C GLY A 324 6.12 0.62 19.85
N ASP A 325 6.07 -0.72 19.90
CA ASP A 325 7.03 -1.59 19.21
C ASP A 325 6.78 -1.60 17.68
N ILE A 326 7.86 -1.74 16.92
CA ILE A 326 7.85 -1.69 15.46
C ILE A 326 7.92 -3.10 14.88
N LEU A 327 7.05 -3.38 13.91
CA LEU A 327 7.13 -4.53 13.02
C LEU A 327 7.66 -4.07 11.67
N GLN A 328 8.65 -4.78 11.12
CA GLN A 328 9.06 -4.62 9.74
C GLN A 328 8.88 -5.93 8.97
N MET A 329 8.60 -5.81 7.68
CA MET A 329 8.40 -6.92 6.74
C MET A 329 9.38 -6.85 5.59
N ASP A 330 9.67 -8.02 5.07
CA ASP A 330 10.50 -8.37 3.93
C ASP A 330 9.68 -9.43 3.16
N PHE A 331 9.12 -9.05 2.01
CA PHE A 331 8.03 -9.78 1.36
C PHE A 331 8.51 -11.00 0.57
N ASP A 332 9.68 -10.91 -0.06
CA ASP A 332 10.25 -11.94 -0.93
C ASP A 332 11.38 -12.74 -0.27
N GLY A 333 11.99 -12.22 0.80
CA GLY A 333 13.07 -12.86 1.54
C GLY A 333 14.45 -12.52 0.98
N ASP A 334 14.64 -11.33 0.40
CA ASP A 334 15.95 -10.86 -0.09
C ASP A 334 16.87 -10.28 1.01
N GLY A 335 16.32 -10.01 2.21
CA GLY A 335 17.00 -9.44 3.38
C GLY A 335 16.85 -7.93 3.54
N SER A 336 16.30 -7.24 2.54
CA SER A 336 15.85 -5.85 2.60
C SER A 336 14.47 -5.77 3.28
N LYS A 337 14.20 -4.64 3.95
CA LYS A 337 12.90 -4.40 4.57
C LYS A 337 12.07 -3.50 3.68
N ASP A 338 10.93 -4.02 3.23
CA ASP A 338 9.99 -3.31 2.37
C ASP A 338 9.06 -2.37 3.14
N HIS A 339 8.74 -2.73 4.39
CA HIS A 339 7.66 -2.05 5.10
C HIS A 339 7.85 -1.96 6.61
N SER A 340 7.40 -0.84 7.19
CA SER A 340 7.49 -0.50 8.61
C SER A 340 6.12 -0.17 9.20
N MET A 341 5.78 -0.75 10.35
CA MET A 341 4.47 -0.61 11.02
C MET A 341 4.65 -0.44 12.52
N ILE A 342 3.78 0.34 13.18
CA ILE A 342 3.83 0.54 14.64
C ILE A 342 2.67 -0.17 15.34
N THR A 343 2.98 -0.86 16.44
CA THR A 343 1.99 -1.50 17.32
C THR A 343 1.24 -0.43 18.11
N THR A 344 -0.06 -0.30 17.87
CA THR A 344 -0.93 0.70 18.51
C THR A 344 -1.83 0.10 19.58
N TYR A 345 -2.14 -1.19 19.46
CA TYR A 345 -2.94 -1.93 20.43
C TYR A 345 -2.37 -3.33 20.65
N ARG A 346 -2.51 -3.86 21.87
CA ARG A 346 -2.15 -5.24 22.21
C ARG A 346 -3.26 -5.86 23.04
N SER A 347 -3.78 -7.01 22.61
CA SER A 347 -4.76 -7.76 23.38
C SER A 347 -4.12 -8.40 24.61
N ARG A 348 -4.92 -8.69 25.65
CA ARG A 348 -4.51 -9.43 26.86
C ARG A 348 -4.01 -10.84 26.50
N MET A 349 -4.55 -11.43 25.43
CA MET A 349 -4.06 -12.69 24.84
C MET A 349 -2.76 -12.55 24.02
N GLY A 350 -2.13 -11.38 24.03
CA GLY A 350 -0.80 -11.14 23.49
C GLY A 350 -0.74 -10.95 21.98
N VAL A 351 -1.86 -10.67 21.31
CA VAL A 351 -1.89 -10.35 19.88
C VAL A 351 -1.62 -8.85 19.71
N PRO A 352 -0.54 -8.44 19.02
CA PRO A 352 -0.33 -7.05 18.64
C PRO A 352 -1.20 -6.69 17.44
N TYR A 353 -1.62 -5.43 17.38
CA TYR A 353 -2.35 -4.81 16.29
C TYR A 353 -1.57 -3.58 15.84
N VAL A 354 -1.32 -3.50 14.54
CA VAL A 354 -0.45 -2.49 13.94
C VAL A 354 -1.26 -1.47 13.14
N THR A 355 -0.74 -0.25 13.10
CA THR A 355 -1.23 0.87 12.30
C THR A 355 -0.08 1.35 11.42
N TYR A 356 -0.35 1.66 10.15
CA TYR A 356 0.68 1.96 9.14
C TYR A 356 0.16 2.80 7.96
N HIS A 357 1.08 3.31 7.14
CA HIS A 357 0.84 4.10 5.91
C HIS A 357 1.15 3.27 4.64
N SER A 358 1.19 3.88 3.44
CA SER A 358 1.07 3.18 2.14
C SER A 358 -0.38 2.67 1.93
N THR A 359 -0.68 1.36 2.05
CA THR A 359 -2.07 0.95 2.33
C THR A 359 -2.45 1.38 3.75
N ASN A 360 -2.81 2.65 3.89
CA ASN A 360 -3.12 3.33 5.15
C ASN A 360 -4.08 2.49 6.01
N THR A 361 -3.60 1.92 7.11
CA THR A 361 -4.31 0.87 7.86
C THR A 361 -4.32 1.15 9.36
N TYR A 362 -5.46 0.92 9.99
CA TYR A 362 -5.74 1.11 11.41
C TYR A 362 -5.96 -0.22 12.12
N ARG A 363 -5.12 -0.53 13.13
CA ARG A 363 -5.28 -1.69 14.03
C ARG A 363 -5.59 -3.01 13.32
N LYS A 364 -4.81 -3.35 12.28
CA LYS A 364 -4.84 -4.69 11.67
C LYS A 364 -4.00 -5.63 12.55
N SER A 365 -4.52 -6.82 12.87
CA SER A 365 -3.77 -7.74 13.74
C SER A 365 -2.53 -8.29 13.04
N VAL A 366 -1.47 -8.58 13.81
CA VAL A 366 -0.28 -9.26 13.30
C VAL A 366 -0.63 -10.67 12.79
N ALA A 367 -1.64 -11.32 13.39
CA ALA A 367 -2.17 -12.59 12.89
C ALA A 367 -2.75 -12.48 11.46
N SER A 368 -3.47 -11.40 11.18
CA SER A 368 -4.04 -11.09 9.86
C SER A 368 -2.98 -10.76 8.81
N ILE A 369 -1.90 -10.07 9.23
CA ILE A 369 -0.71 -9.84 8.40
C ILE A 369 -0.04 -11.18 8.05
N ILE A 370 0.24 -12.05 9.02
CA ILE A 370 0.88 -13.36 8.79
C ILE A 370 0.02 -14.26 7.91
N ALA A 371 -1.30 -14.32 8.16
CA ALA A 371 -2.23 -15.09 7.33
C ALA A 371 -2.32 -14.57 5.87
N SER A 372 -1.99 -13.29 5.64
CA SER A 372 -1.95 -12.70 4.30
C SER A 372 -0.59 -12.89 3.60
N TYR A 373 0.49 -13.09 4.35
CA TYR A 373 1.87 -13.17 3.86
C TYR A 373 2.67 -14.30 4.57
N PRO A 374 2.23 -15.57 4.49
CA PRO A 374 2.83 -16.66 5.28
C PRO A 374 4.28 -17.00 4.89
N GLY A 375 4.77 -16.52 3.74
CA GLY A 375 6.16 -16.65 3.32
C GLY A 375 7.07 -15.49 3.73
N ALA A 376 6.53 -14.31 4.07
CA ALA A 376 7.33 -13.12 4.34
C ALA A 376 8.23 -13.30 5.58
N VAL A 377 9.38 -12.63 5.57
CA VAL A 377 10.27 -12.54 6.72
C VAL A 377 9.84 -11.33 7.58
N TYR A 378 9.83 -11.55 8.90
CA TYR A 378 9.37 -10.56 9.87
C TYR A 378 10.48 -10.16 10.82
N TYR A 379 10.58 -8.88 11.13
CA TYR A 379 11.51 -8.35 12.12
C TYR A 379 10.73 -7.52 13.14
N ALA A 380 10.86 -7.85 14.42
CA ALA A 380 10.14 -7.19 15.51
C ALA A 380 11.13 -6.45 16.43
N TYR A 381 10.83 -5.20 16.74
CA TYR A 381 11.74 -4.31 17.47
C TYR A 381 11.09 -3.76 18.72
N ARG A 382 11.73 -4.02 19.86
CA ARG A 382 11.41 -3.45 21.16
C ARG A 382 12.01 -2.04 21.24
N THR A 383 11.15 -1.02 21.21
CA THR A 383 11.51 0.42 21.34
C THR A 383 11.51 0.91 22.79
#